data_AF-A0A2T4WR61-F1
#
_entry.id   AF-A0A2T4WR61-F1
#
_cell.length_a   1.000
_cell.length_b   1.000
_cell.length_c   1.000
_cell.angle_alpha   90.00
_cell.angle_beta   90.00
_cell.angle_gamma   90.00
#
_symmetry.space_group_name_H-M   'P 1'
#
loop_
_entity.id
_entity.type
_entity.pdbx_description
1 polymer ?
#
loop_
_entity_poly.entity_id
_entity_poly.type
_entity_poly.pdbx_seq_one_letter_code
_entity_poly.pdbx_strand_id
1 'polypeptide(L)'
;MDENKIPLNLYAEDTKQAHEHCKICGVNLRDVDTYGIQKVYKNYPNQKKAQVLFDFALCMPCMESARAELSQESRQRIDLFMREKMMDLALSGISPSERYQQQQCTLSGKDLNEANDYQVIAICQGENLVESPIYISDEILDEIQELLSAKSRDELDRFTENNLDWPPELKALIKQGDWLPI
;
A
#
# COMPACT_ATOMS: atom_id res chain seq x y z
N MET A 1 19.46 13.25 13.96
CA MET A 1 18.52 12.11 14.12
C MET A 1 17.49 12.27 13.03
N ASP A 2 17.64 11.50 11.96
CA ASP A 2 16.79 11.48 10.77
C ASP A 2 15.67 10.44 10.93
N GLU A 3 15.00 10.41 12.09
CA GLU A 3 14.10 9.29 12.45
C GLU A 3 12.87 9.17 11.54
N ASN A 4 12.56 10.21 10.76
CA ASN A 4 11.43 10.24 9.84
C ASN A 4 11.84 10.31 8.37
N LYS A 5 13.11 10.17 7.98
CA LYS A 5 13.45 10.15 6.54
C LYS A 5 12.85 8.94 5.85
N ILE A 6 12.48 9.10 4.58
CA ILE A 6 12.01 7.98 3.75
C ILE A 6 13.14 6.94 3.64
N PRO A 7 12.93 5.71 4.13
CA PRO A 7 13.95 4.66 4.08
C PRO A 7 14.14 4.10 2.67
N LEU A 8 15.34 3.58 2.40
CA LEU A 8 15.73 3.08 1.07
C LEU A 8 14.84 1.95 0.53
N ASN A 9 14.18 1.18 1.40
CA ASN A 9 13.25 0.13 0.95
C ASN A 9 11.99 0.70 0.28
N LEU A 10 11.63 1.95 0.57
CA LEU A 10 10.53 2.70 -0.07
C LEU A 10 10.98 3.53 -1.28
N TYR A 11 12.25 3.42 -1.70
CA TYR A 11 12.69 4.00 -2.96
C TYR A 11 12.19 3.15 -4.12
N ALA A 12 12.05 3.80 -5.28
CA ALA A 12 11.54 3.15 -6.47
C ALA A 12 12.44 1.97 -6.87
N GLU A 13 11.83 0.83 -7.19
CA GLU A 13 12.59 -0.40 -7.40
C GLU A 13 13.51 -0.31 -8.62
N ASP A 14 13.03 0.30 -9.70
CA ASP A 14 13.76 0.35 -10.98
C ASP A 14 14.95 1.32 -10.93
N THR A 15 14.78 2.47 -10.28
CA THR A 15 15.80 3.55 -10.28
C THR A 15 16.66 3.55 -9.02
N LYS A 16 16.21 2.89 -7.94
CA LYS A 16 16.80 2.97 -6.60
C LYS A 16 16.90 4.40 -6.07
N GLN A 17 15.96 5.26 -6.46
CA GLN A 17 15.86 6.66 -6.05
C GLN A 17 14.47 6.96 -5.47
N ALA A 18 14.33 8.09 -4.78
CA ALA A 18 13.03 8.55 -4.30
C ALA A 18 12.05 8.72 -5.48
N HIS A 19 10.76 8.49 -5.21
CA HIS A 19 9.72 8.79 -6.19
C HIS A 19 9.64 10.29 -6.42
N GLU A 20 9.77 10.72 -7.68
CA GLU A 20 9.75 12.15 -8.02
C GLU A 20 8.39 12.63 -8.53
N HIS A 21 7.62 11.76 -9.19
CA HIS A 21 6.38 12.15 -9.85
C HIS A 21 5.22 11.23 -9.47
N CYS A 22 4.02 11.80 -9.36
CA CYS A 22 2.79 11.03 -9.23
C CYS A 22 2.61 10.14 -10.46
N LYS A 23 2.37 8.84 -10.24
CA LYS A 23 2.23 7.86 -11.32
C LYS A 23 1.06 8.14 -12.26
N ILE A 24 0.02 8.83 -11.78
CA ILE A 24 -1.21 9.08 -12.54
C ILE A 24 -1.16 10.43 -13.25
N CYS A 25 -0.98 11.53 -12.51
CA CYS A 25 -1.06 12.88 -13.10
C CYS A 25 0.30 13.49 -13.46
N GLY A 26 1.42 12.84 -13.08
CA GLY A 26 2.77 13.31 -13.38
C GLY A 26 3.21 14.54 -12.58
N VAL A 27 2.43 15.03 -11.62
CA VAL A 27 2.86 16.17 -10.76
C VAL A 27 4.13 15.80 -10.00
N ASN A 28 5.05 16.75 -9.86
CA ASN A 28 6.22 16.58 -9.01
C ASN A 28 5.78 16.46 -7.55
N LEU A 29 6.20 15.39 -6.89
CA LEU A 29 5.81 15.07 -5.50
C LEU A 29 6.45 16.01 -4.48
N ARG A 30 7.45 16.81 -4.89
CA ARG A 30 8.01 17.89 -4.07
C ARG A 30 7.15 19.15 -4.07
N ASP A 31 6.25 19.29 -5.03
CA ASP A 31 5.36 20.45 -5.18
C ASP A 31 3.99 20.25 -4.52
N VAL A 32 3.78 19.12 -3.83
CA VAL A 32 2.54 18.79 -3.10
C VAL A 32 2.82 18.64 -1.61
N ASP A 33 1.81 18.91 -0.78
CA ASP A 33 1.94 18.86 0.67
C ASP A 33 2.22 17.45 1.18
N THR A 34 1.47 16.46 0.67
CA THR A 34 1.60 15.05 1.03
C THR A 34 1.38 14.14 -0.18
N TYR A 35 1.95 12.95 -0.11
CA TYR A 35 1.78 11.90 -1.10
C TYR A 35 1.92 10.52 -0.47
N GLY A 36 1.35 9.52 -1.12
CA GLY A 36 1.48 8.12 -0.73
C GLY A 36 2.52 7.39 -1.57
N ILE A 37 3.31 6.53 -0.96
CA ILE A 37 4.12 5.49 -1.63
C ILE A 37 3.46 4.15 -1.36
N GLN A 38 3.34 3.33 -2.39
CA GLN A 38 2.86 1.96 -2.27
C GLN A 38 3.79 1.02 -3.01
N LYS A 39 4.14 -0.08 -2.35
CA LYS A 39 5.07 -1.07 -2.89
C LYS A 39 4.59 -2.47 -2.51
N VAL A 40 4.50 -3.33 -3.52
CA VAL A 40 3.94 -4.68 -3.39
C VAL A 40 5.04 -5.71 -3.56
N TYR A 41 5.07 -6.67 -2.64
CA TYR A 41 6.09 -7.69 -2.51
C TYR A 41 5.48 -9.08 -2.66
N LYS A 42 6.27 -9.99 -3.23
CA LYS A 42 5.94 -11.40 -3.33
C LYS A 42 7.06 -12.26 -2.77
N ASN A 43 6.69 -13.19 -1.91
CA ASN A 43 7.60 -14.23 -1.42
C ASN A 43 7.54 -15.42 -2.37
N TYR A 44 8.68 -15.78 -2.94
CA TYR A 44 8.78 -16.97 -3.79
C TYR A 44 9.38 -18.13 -3.01
N PRO A 45 8.82 -19.35 -3.12
CA PRO A 45 9.45 -20.54 -2.56
C PRO A 45 10.89 -20.65 -3.04
N ASN A 46 11.82 -20.82 -2.11
CA ASN A 46 13.28 -20.90 -2.32
C ASN A 46 14.02 -19.57 -2.53
N GLN A 47 13.38 -18.42 -2.31
CA GLN A 47 14.07 -17.14 -2.25
C GLN A 47 14.17 -16.64 -0.81
N LYS A 48 15.33 -16.09 -0.45
CA LYS A 48 15.56 -15.54 0.91
C LYS A 48 15.00 -14.13 1.10
N LYS A 49 14.65 -13.45 0.00
CA LYS A 49 14.15 -12.08 0.00
C LYS A 49 12.89 -12.03 -0.84
N ALA A 50 11.90 -11.30 -0.35
CA ALA A 50 10.75 -10.93 -1.14
C ALA A 50 11.20 -10.16 -2.39
N GLN A 51 10.54 -10.40 -3.52
CA GLN A 51 10.72 -9.58 -4.71
C GLN A 51 9.65 -8.51 -4.76
N VAL A 52 10.04 -7.32 -5.18
CA VAL A 52 9.09 -6.25 -5.50
C VAL A 52 8.43 -6.60 -6.82
N LEU A 53 7.10 -6.66 -6.83
CA LEU A 53 6.34 -6.79 -8.06
C LEU A 53 6.23 -5.43 -8.74
N PHE A 54 5.85 -4.41 -7.97
CA PHE A 54 5.74 -3.03 -8.43
C PHE A 54 5.75 -2.06 -7.25
N ASP A 55 6.04 -0.82 -7.58
CA ASP A 55 5.93 0.32 -6.70
C ASP A 55 5.53 1.56 -7.48
N PHE A 56 4.92 2.51 -6.79
CA PHE A 56 4.63 3.83 -7.31
C PHE A 56 4.31 4.79 -6.17
N ALA A 57 4.21 6.06 -6.52
CA ALA A 57 3.74 7.09 -5.62
C ALA A 57 2.60 7.89 -6.26
N LEU A 58 1.65 8.33 -5.44
CA LEU A 58 0.50 9.12 -5.85
C LEU A 58 0.39 10.37 -4.98
N CYS A 59 0.10 11.52 -5.59
CA CYS A 59 -0.32 12.68 -4.81
C CYS A 59 -1.70 12.42 -4.18
N MET A 60 -2.01 13.11 -3.08
CA MET A 60 -3.29 12.92 -2.38
C MET A 60 -4.53 13.04 -3.28
N PRO A 61 -4.65 14.00 -4.20
CA PRO A 61 -5.81 14.07 -5.09
C PRO A 61 -6.00 12.81 -5.95
N CYS A 62 -4.91 12.19 -6.42
CA CYS A 62 -4.98 10.95 -7.18
C CYS A 62 -5.36 9.75 -6.28
N MET A 63 -4.86 9.70 -5.04
CA MET A 63 -5.29 8.70 -4.06
C MET A 63 -6.77 8.83 -3.71
N GLU A 64 -7.25 10.05 -3.49
CA GLU A 64 -8.66 10.33 -3.19
C GLU A 64 -9.56 9.98 -4.37
N SER A 65 -9.14 10.31 -5.60
CA SER A 65 -9.85 9.93 -6.83
C SER A 65 -9.94 8.41 -6.95
N ALA A 66 -8.83 7.71 -6.75
CA ALA A 66 -8.79 6.25 -6.74
C ALA A 66 -9.74 5.65 -5.70
N ARG A 67 -9.75 6.22 -4.50
CA ARG A 67 -10.63 5.81 -3.40
C ARG A 67 -12.10 6.12 -3.69
N ALA A 68 -12.39 7.19 -4.43
CA ALA A 68 -13.75 7.58 -4.77
C ALA A 68 -14.46 6.62 -5.74
N GLU A 69 -13.70 5.83 -6.51
CA GLU A 69 -14.22 4.75 -7.36
C GLU A 69 -14.92 3.65 -6.54
N LEU A 70 -14.53 3.49 -5.28
CA LEU A 70 -15.22 2.60 -4.37
C LEU A 70 -16.62 3.12 -4.03
N SER A 71 -17.60 2.20 -4.04
CA SER A 71 -18.92 2.50 -3.50
C SER A 71 -18.82 3.01 -2.06
N GLN A 72 -19.74 3.90 -1.67
CA GLN A 72 -19.76 4.45 -0.32
C GLN A 72 -19.80 3.34 0.74
N GLU A 73 -20.58 2.29 0.49
CA GLU A 73 -20.70 1.13 1.38
C GLU A 73 -19.36 0.38 1.53
N SER A 74 -18.69 0.06 0.41
CA SER A 74 -17.36 -0.57 0.45
C SER A 74 -16.36 0.27 1.24
N ARG A 75 -16.32 1.59 1.01
CA ARG A 75 -15.43 2.51 1.75
C ARG A 75 -15.70 2.47 3.25
N GLN A 76 -16.96 2.57 3.66
CA GLN A 76 -17.33 2.55 5.07
C GLN A 76 -16.96 1.23 5.75
N ARG A 77 -17.12 0.10 5.05
CA ARG A 77 -16.71 -1.21 5.57
C ARG A 77 -15.20 -1.31 5.76
N ILE A 78 -14.43 -0.86 4.77
CA ILE A 78 -12.97 -0.85 4.84
C ILE A 78 -12.48 0.08 5.96
N ASP A 79 -13.03 1.29 6.05
CA ASP A 79 -12.67 2.26 7.08
C ASP A 79 -12.94 1.71 8.48
N LEU A 80 -14.10 1.07 8.67
CA LEU A 80 -14.45 0.44 9.94
C LEU A 80 -13.47 -0.68 10.28
N PHE A 81 -13.21 -1.57 9.32
CA PHE A 81 -12.28 -2.69 9.48
C PHE A 81 -10.86 -2.24 9.85
N MET A 82 -10.30 -1.29 9.09
CA MET A 82 -8.97 -0.73 9.34
C MET A 82 -8.90 -0.06 10.71
N ARG A 83 -9.94 0.69 11.08
CA ARG A 83 -10.02 1.36 12.39
C ARG A 83 -10.08 0.36 13.53
N GLU A 84 -10.87 -0.71 13.41
CA GLU A 84 -10.98 -1.76 14.42
C GLU A 84 -9.64 -2.47 14.63
N LYS A 85 -8.97 -2.92 13.56
CA LYS A 85 -7.66 -3.58 13.65
C LYS A 85 -6.58 -2.65 14.24
N MET A 86 -6.58 -1.36 13.87
CA MET A 86 -5.65 -0.38 14.45
C MET A 86 -5.95 -0.09 15.94
N MET A 87 -7.22 -0.10 16.34
CA MET A 87 -7.61 0.03 17.74
C MET A 87 -7.18 -1.20 18.56
N ASP A 88 -7.34 -2.41 18.01
CA ASP A 88 -6.87 -3.64 18.64
C ASP A 88 -5.34 -3.63 18.83
N LEU A 89 -4.60 -3.18 17.82
CA LEU A 89 -3.15 -2.99 17.92
C LEU A 89 -2.82 -2.00 19.05
N ALA A 90 -3.48 -0.84 19.11
CA ALA A 90 -3.24 0.15 20.16
C ALA A 90 -3.55 -0.40 21.57
N LEU A 91 -4.62 -1.19 21.73
CA LEU A 91 -4.97 -1.84 22.99
C LEU A 91 -3.97 -2.93 23.40
N SER A 92 -3.28 -3.55 22.43
CA SER A 92 -2.20 -4.51 22.71
C SER A 92 -0.91 -3.87 23.25
N GLY A 93 -0.81 -2.53 23.21
CA GLY A 93 0.38 -1.78 23.62
C GLY A 93 1.54 -1.82 22.61
N ILE A 94 1.31 -2.41 21.43
CA ILE A 94 2.27 -2.47 20.32
C ILE A 94 1.99 -1.28 19.39
N SER A 95 3.03 -0.58 18.97
CA SER A 95 2.93 0.51 18.00
C SER A 95 3.07 0.02 16.55
N PRO A 96 2.51 0.75 15.55
CA PRO A 96 2.75 0.45 14.15
C PRO A 96 4.24 0.45 13.76
N SER A 97 5.05 1.31 14.38
CA SER A 97 6.49 1.38 14.14
C SER A 97 7.21 0.11 14.56
N GLU A 98 6.81 -0.50 15.68
CA GLU A 98 7.35 -1.79 16.14
C GLU A 98 7.03 -2.91 15.13
N ARG A 99 5.79 -2.99 14.65
CA ARG A 99 5.41 -3.96 13.59
C ARG A 99 6.24 -3.76 12.32
N TYR A 100 6.41 -2.50 11.91
CA TYR A 100 7.23 -2.16 10.74
C TYR A 100 8.70 -2.58 10.91
N GLN A 101 9.30 -2.30 12.06
CA GLN A 101 10.68 -2.69 12.37
C GLN A 101 10.87 -4.22 12.44
N GLN A 102 9.85 -4.93 12.94
CA GLN A 102 9.84 -6.38 13.04
C GLN A 102 9.48 -7.08 11.72
N GLN A 103 9.18 -6.33 10.65
CA GLN A 103 8.68 -6.88 9.38
C GLN A 103 7.48 -7.81 9.60
N GLN A 104 6.51 -7.30 10.35
CA GLN A 104 5.23 -7.95 10.57
C GLN A 104 4.12 -7.13 9.96
N CYS A 105 3.04 -7.79 9.55
CA CYS A 105 1.82 -7.10 9.19
C CYS A 105 1.37 -6.22 10.35
N THR A 106 1.06 -4.96 10.06
CA THR A 106 0.64 -3.98 11.05
C THR A 106 -0.68 -4.39 11.70
N LEU A 107 -1.59 -5.00 10.93
CA LEU A 107 -2.98 -5.23 11.35
C LEU A 107 -3.22 -6.61 11.95
N SER A 108 -2.50 -7.65 11.51
CA SER A 108 -2.62 -9.01 12.07
C SER A 108 -1.45 -9.41 12.97
N GLY A 109 -0.28 -8.79 12.77
CA GLY A 109 0.97 -9.21 13.41
C GLY A 109 1.67 -10.42 12.79
N LYS A 110 1.16 -10.95 11.68
CA LYS A 110 1.81 -12.05 10.93
C LYS A 110 3.21 -11.66 10.46
N ASP A 111 4.16 -12.58 10.58
CA ASP A 111 5.51 -12.40 10.02
C ASP A 111 5.44 -12.35 8.49
N LEU A 112 6.02 -11.31 7.89
CA LEU A 112 5.95 -11.12 6.43
C LEU A 112 6.74 -12.18 5.67
N ASN A 113 7.66 -12.91 6.29
CA ASN A 113 8.33 -14.06 5.66
C ASN A 113 7.40 -15.27 5.51
N GLU A 114 6.29 -15.32 6.25
CA GLU A 114 5.27 -16.36 6.18
C GLU A 114 4.08 -15.96 5.29
N ALA A 115 4.02 -14.72 4.82
CA ALA A 115 3.02 -14.27 3.86
C ALA A 115 3.37 -14.72 2.43
N ASN A 116 2.37 -14.97 1.58
CA ASN A 116 2.61 -15.23 0.16
C ASN A 116 3.02 -13.94 -0.57
N ASP A 117 2.31 -12.87 -0.25
CA ASP A 117 2.54 -11.51 -0.71
C ASP A 117 2.16 -10.53 0.41
N TYR A 118 2.63 -9.31 0.28
CA TYR A 118 2.30 -8.22 1.18
C TYR A 118 2.55 -6.88 0.50
N GLN A 119 1.90 -5.84 0.99
CA GLN A 119 2.16 -4.47 0.55
C GLN A 119 2.64 -3.60 1.70
N VAL A 120 3.42 -2.58 1.36
CA VAL A 120 3.74 -1.47 2.26
C VAL A 120 3.12 -0.20 1.73
N ILE A 121 2.52 0.57 2.63
CA ILE A 121 1.96 1.88 2.35
C ILE A 121 2.61 2.89 3.28
N ALA A 122 3.07 4.01 2.72
CA ALA A 122 3.66 5.11 3.48
C ALA A 122 3.05 6.43 3.03
N ILE A 123 2.77 7.32 3.98
CA ILE A 123 2.41 8.71 3.70
C ILE A 123 3.64 9.58 3.96
N CYS A 124 3.95 10.44 3.00
CA CYS A 124 5.16 11.25 2.98
C CYS A 124 4.82 12.74 2.84
N GLN A 125 5.70 13.58 3.39
CA GLN A 125 5.75 15.02 3.22
C GLN A 125 7.18 15.43 2.89
N GLY A 126 7.41 15.87 1.65
CA GLY A 126 8.76 16.07 1.12
C GLY A 126 9.58 14.77 1.21
N GLU A 127 10.75 14.83 1.84
CA GLU A 127 11.66 13.67 2.00
C GLU A 127 11.43 12.88 3.30
N ASN A 128 10.34 13.18 4.01
CA ASN A 128 10.04 12.58 5.31
C ASN A 128 8.73 11.77 5.26
N LEU A 129 8.68 10.74 6.10
CA LEU A 129 7.49 10.03 6.51
C LEU A 129 6.65 10.92 7.44
N VAL A 130 5.35 10.93 7.22
CA VAL A 130 4.38 11.55 8.14
C VAL A 130 4.15 10.64 9.35
N GLU A 131 4.02 9.33 9.10
CA GLU A 131 3.86 8.28 10.11
C GLU A 131 4.67 7.04 9.73
N SER A 132 4.73 6.06 10.63
CA SER A 132 5.36 4.77 10.32
C SER A 132 4.62 4.08 9.17
N PRO A 133 5.34 3.54 8.17
CA PRO A 133 4.70 2.79 7.11
C PRO A 133 3.97 1.57 7.67
N ILE A 134 2.88 1.19 7.02
CA ILE A 134 2.10 0.02 7.41
C ILE A 134 2.36 -1.12 6.42
N TYR A 135 2.53 -2.32 6.96
CA TYR A 135 2.55 -3.54 6.17
C TYR A 135 1.20 -4.23 6.24
N ILE A 136 0.70 -4.68 5.09
CA ILE A 136 -0.55 -5.41 4.98
C ILE A 136 -0.24 -6.74 4.30
N SER A 137 -0.40 -7.85 5.02
CA SER A 137 -0.20 -9.21 4.51
C SER A 137 -1.35 -9.65 3.61
N ASP A 138 -1.09 -10.64 2.77
CA ASP A 138 -2.06 -11.41 1.99
C ASP A 138 -3.40 -11.67 2.72
N GLU A 139 -3.36 -12.16 3.96
CA GLU A 139 -4.58 -12.48 4.72
C GLU A 139 -5.48 -11.25 4.97
N ILE A 140 -4.88 -10.10 5.24
CA ILE A 140 -5.62 -8.86 5.48
C ILE A 140 -6.12 -8.29 4.15
N LEU A 141 -5.34 -8.45 3.06
CA LEU A 141 -5.79 -8.10 1.72
C LEU A 141 -7.02 -8.92 1.32
N ASP A 142 -7.00 -10.22 1.60
CA ASP A 142 -8.14 -11.12 1.35
C ASP A 142 -9.37 -10.69 2.18
N GLU A 143 -9.21 -10.38 3.48
CA GLU A 143 -10.28 -9.83 4.31
C GLU A 143 -10.86 -8.52 3.72
N ILE A 144 -10.01 -7.59 3.26
CA ILE A 144 -10.45 -6.34 2.65
C ILE A 144 -11.20 -6.58 1.32
N GLN A 145 -10.75 -7.54 0.51
CA GLN A 145 -11.41 -7.89 -0.74
C GLN A 145 -12.84 -8.42 -0.54
N GLU A 146 -13.11 -9.10 0.57
CA GLU A 146 -14.46 -9.56 0.93
C GLU A 146 -15.41 -8.40 1.30
N LEU A 147 -14.86 -7.25 1.74
CA LEU A 147 -15.63 -6.05 2.05
C LEU A 147 -16.05 -5.27 0.78
N LEU A 148 -15.38 -5.52 -0.34
CA LEU A 148 -15.68 -4.88 -1.62
C LEU A 148 -16.94 -5.49 -2.26
N SER A 149 -17.88 -4.62 -2.64
CA SER A 149 -18.96 -5.02 -3.54
C SER A 149 -18.42 -5.43 -4.92
N ALA A 150 -19.18 -6.26 -5.66
CA ALA A 150 -18.84 -6.62 -7.03
C ALA A 150 -18.60 -5.38 -7.91
N LYS A 151 -19.47 -4.38 -7.78
CA LYS A 151 -19.31 -3.09 -8.48
C LYS A 151 -17.98 -2.42 -8.12
N SER A 152 -17.62 -2.35 -6.84
CA SER A 152 -16.35 -1.74 -6.41
C SER A 152 -15.13 -2.43 -7.01
N ARG A 153 -15.14 -3.76 -7.10
CA ARG A 153 -14.05 -4.52 -7.75
C ARG A 153 -13.93 -4.13 -9.22
N ASP A 154 -15.06 -4.12 -9.93
CA ASP A 154 -15.09 -3.75 -11.35
C ASP A 154 -14.62 -2.30 -11.61
N GLU A 155 -14.94 -1.35 -10.72
CA GLU A 155 -14.45 0.03 -10.85
C GLU A 155 -12.94 0.14 -10.59
N LEU A 156 -12.41 -0.57 -9.59
CA LEU A 156 -10.96 -0.59 -9.31
C LEU A 156 -10.16 -1.18 -10.48
N ASP A 157 -10.69 -2.23 -11.11
CA ASP A 157 -10.07 -2.85 -12.27
C ASP A 157 -10.00 -1.85 -13.42
N ARG A 158 -11.12 -1.18 -13.73
CA ARG A 158 -11.16 -0.12 -14.74
C ARG A 158 -10.20 1.02 -14.42
N PHE A 159 -10.14 1.44 -13.16
CA PHE A 159 -9.24 2.51 -12.75
C PHE A 159 -7.79 2.12 -12.99
N THR A 160 -7.41 0.92 -12.59
CA THR A 160 -6.08 0.36 -12.80
C THR A 160 -5.75 0.30 -14.29
N GLU A 161 -6.64 -0.26 -15.11
CA GLU A 161 -6.44 -0.37 -16.55
C GLU A 161 -6.24 0.98 -17.24
N ASN A 162 -6.95 2.01 -16.79
CA ASN A 162 -6.95 3.34 -17.41
C ASN A 162 -5.83 4.26 -16.91
N ASN A 163 -5.30 4.03 -15.71
CA ASN A 163 -4.38 4.97 -15.05
C ASN A 163 -3.02 4.35 -14.70
N LEU A 164 -2.95 3.03 -14.54
CA LEU A 164 -1.75 2.31 -14.15
C LEU A 164 -1.33 1.46 -15.36
N ASP A 165 -0.40 2.00 -16.14
CA ASP A 165 0.21 1.37 -17.33
C ASP A 165 1.08 0.16 -16.94
N TRP A 166 0.50 -0.82 -16.24
CA TRP A 166 1.18 -2.01 -15.78
C TRP A 166 1.41 -2.97 -16.95
N PRO A 167 2.63 -3.51 -17.08
CA PRO A 167 2.91 -4.47 -18.14
C PRO A 167 2.05 -5.74 -17.97
N PRO A 168 1.71 -6.45 -19.06
CA PRO A 168 0.86 -7.63 -19.01
C PRO A 168 1.34 -8.71 -18.04
N GLU A 169 2.66 -8.89 -17.91
CA GLU A 169 3.29 -9.84 -16.99
C GLU A 169 2.96 -9.49 -15.54
N LEU A 170 2.91 -8.19 -15.22
CA LEU A 170 2.55 -7.72 -13.89
C LEU A 170 1.04 -7.84 -13.64
N LYS A 171 0.21 -7.50 -14.64
CA LYS A 171 -1.25 -7.70 -14.54
C LYS A 171 -1.63 -9.17 -14.28
N ALA A 172 -0.86 -10.12 -14.80
CA ALA A 172 -1.08 -11.55 -14.55
C ALA A 172 -0.69 -12.00 -13.13
N LEU A 173 0.12 -11.20 -12.41
CA LEU A 173 0.57 -11.49 -11.04
C LEU A 173 -0.24 -10.78 -9.97
N ILE A 174 -0.97 -9.73 -10.36
CA ILE A 174 -1.83 -8.91 -9.52
C ILE A 174 -3.23 -9.53 -9.47
N LYS A 175 -3.69 -9.91 -8.29
CA LYS A 175 -5.10 -10.22 -8.03
C LYS A 175 -5.89 -8.93 -7.88
N GLN A 176 -7.21 -9.02 -8.09
CA GLN A 176 -8.14 -7.94 -7.75
C GLN A 176 -7.94 -7.53 -6.30
N GLY A 177 -7.56 -6.27 -6.03
CA GLY A 177 -7.36 -5.78 -4.67
C GLY A 177 -5.97 -5.95 -4.07
N ASP A 178 -4.97 -6.45 -4.82
CA ASP A 178 -3.56 -6.40 -4.38
C ASP A 178 -3.03 -4.96 -4.25
N TRP A 179 -3.72 -4.04 -4.91
CA TRP A 179 -3.63 -2.62 -4.67
C TRP A 179 -4.94 -2.12 -4.08
N LEU A 180 -4.86 -1.40 -2.97
CA LEU A 180 -6.00 -0.76 -2.34
C LEU A 180 -5.73 0.75 -2.24
N PRO A 181 -6.66 1.61 -2.72
CA PRO A 181 -6.60 3.03 -2.47
C PRO A 181 -7.12 3.33 -1.06
N ILE A 182 -6.34 2.91 -0.05
CA ILE A 182 -6.63 3.14 1.36
C ILE A 182 -6.26 4.57 1.74
#